data_AF-A0A5J4NB40-F1
#
_entry.id   AF-A0A5J4NB40-F1
#
_cell.length_a   1.000
_cell.length_b   1.000
_cell.length_c   1.000
_cell.angle_alpha   90.00
_cell.angle_beta   90.00
_cell.angle_gamma   90.00
#
_symmetry.space_group_name_H-M   'P 1'
#
loop_
_entity.id
_entity.type
_entity.pdbx_description
1 polymer ?
#
loop_
_entity_poly.entity_id
_entity_poly.type
_entity_poly.pdbx_seq_one_letter_code
_entity_poly.pdbx_strand_id
1 'polypeptide(L)'
;MSSFPRNYRGWENSATNLLGDKRKEMTNNVLHQRPILGRPNTHCRTLPSKSFTYGMKNIVKDGVAQGCLISSTPMNEILAHKYQTDWIEGQLRKTSKAQQDKKHSQFAAPAETKTSLLRSTKPTSKAESFWKLPQFATKAHGGINTFRDERHQKMAYKVYCSEKPARFGMHGQGIYRTGAIV
;
A
#
# COMPACT_ATOMS: atom_id res chain seq x y z
N MET A 1 3.51 3.85 46.38
CA MET A 1 4.76 3.83 45.58
C MET A 1 4.65 2.72 44.55
N SER A 2 4.19 3.02 43.33
CA SER A 2 4.07 2.03 42.24
C SER A 2 5.21 2.22 41.26
N SER A 3 6.30 1.48 41.49
CA SER A 3 7.45 1.39 40.59
C SER A 3 7.06 0.53 39.39
N PHE A 4 6.45 1.13 38.36
CA PHE A 4 6.18 0.42 37.11
C PHE A 4 7.51 0.09 36.40
N PRO A 5 7.68 -1.11 35.83
CA PRO A 5 8.88 -1.47 35.10
C PRO A 5 8.91 -0.64 33.80
N ARG A 6 9.71 0.42 33.80
CA ARG A 6 10.10 1.10 32.57
C ARG A 6 10.92 0.11 31.75
N ASN A 7 10.42 -0.22 30.56
CA ASN A 7 11.20 -0.96 29.55
C ASN A 7 12.32 -0.04 29.05
N TYR A 8 13.39 0.09 29.84
CA TYR A 8 14.58 0.83 29.46
C TYR A 8 15.28 0.05 28.35
N ARG A 9 15.18 0.53 27.10
CA ARG A 9 16.19 0.15 26.10
C ARG A 9 17.50 0.81 26.52
N GLY A 10 18.52 0.00 26.80
CA GLY A 10 19.85 0.50 27.11
C GLY A 10 20.43 1.37 25.99
N TRP A 11 21.36 2.27 26.34
CA TRP A 11 22.02 3.19 25.41
C TRP A 11 22.78 2.51 24.26
N GLU A 12 23.05 1.21 24.39
CA GLU A 12 23.74 0.37 23.41
C GLU A 12 23.02 0.30 22.06
N ASN A 13 21.71 0.56 22.05
CA ASN A 13 20.88 0.50 20.85
C ASN A 13 20.50 1.88 20.30
N SER A 14 21.16 2.97 20.76
CA SER A 14 20.88 4.32 20.27
C SER A 14 21.59 4.60 18.94
N ALA A 15 21.00 5.47 18.12
CA ALA A 15 21.45 5.70 16.75
C ALA A 15 22.87 6.24 16.59
N THR A 16 23.45 6.85 17.62
CA THR A 16 24.73 7.56 17.46
C THR A 16 25.92 6.88 18.12
N ASN A 17 25.75 5.97 19.09
CA ASN A 17 26.82 5.41 19.96
C ASN A 17 27.79 6.44 20.60
N LEU A 18 27.69 7.72 20.23
CA LEU A 18 28.51 8.88 20.50
C LEU A 18 27.54 10.06 20.56
N LEU A 19 26.85 10.20 21.68
CA LEU A 19 26.20 11.45 22.04
C LEU A 19 26.74 11.77 23.41
N GLY A 20 27.26 12.99 23.60
CA GLY A 20 27.99 13.47 24.79
C GLY A 20 27.23 13.26 26.11
N ASP A 21 26.96 14.29 26.89
CA ASP A 21 26.25 14.09 28.15
C ASP A 21 24.83 13.52 27.94
N LYS A 22 24.68 12.24 28.26
CA LYS A 22 23.49 11.42 28.02
C LYS A 22 22.43 11.71 29.10
N ARG A 23 21.35 12.40 28.74
CA ARG A 23 20.18 12.56 29.61
C ARG A 23 19.39 11.25 29.70
N LYS A 24 18.99 10.87 30.92
CA LYS A 24 18.26 9.62 31.21
C LYS A 24 16.99 9.44 30.37
N GLU A 25 16.31 10.55 30.08
CA GLU A 25 15.04 10.59 29.35
C GLU A 25 15.17 10.33 27.83
N MET A 26 16.36 10.42 27.24
CA MET A 26 16.52 10.17 25.79
C MET A 26 16.27 8.70 25.41
N THR A 27 16.37 7.78 26.38
CA THR A 27 16.04 6.37 26.19
C THR A 27 14.54 6.12 26.04
N ASN A 28 13.68 7.11 26.36
CA ASN A 28 12.24 6.99 26.17
C ASN A 28 11.78 7.39 24.76
N ASN A 29 12.60 8.10 23.99
CA ASN A 29 12.25 8.54 22.65
C ASN A 29 12.55 7.45 21.60
N VAL A 30 11.50 6.94 20.97
CA VAL A 30 11.58 5.89 19.93
C VAL A 30 12.42 6.35 18.72
N LEU A 31 12.44 7.65 18.40
CA LEU A 31 13.20 8.18 17.26
C LEU A 31 14.73 8.06 17.43
N HIS A 32 15.20 7.96 18.67
CA HIS A 32 16.63 7.81 18.96
C HIS A 32 17.07 6.35 19.10
N GLN A 33 16.13 5.39 19.07
CA GLN A 33 16.40 3.96 19.21
C GLN A 33 16.50 3.29 17.85
N ARG A 34 17.51 2.44 17.66
CA ARG A 34 17.62 1.58 16.47
C ARG A 34 16.75 0.33 16.62
N PRO A 35 16.27 -0.23 15.49
CA PRO A 35 15.65 -1.56 15.49
C PRO A 35 16.69 -2.61 15.91
N ILE A 36 16.29 -3.52 16.80
CA ILE A 36 17.12 -4.64 17.24
C ILE A 36 16.69 -5.86 16.43
N LEU A 37 17.65 -6.53 15.80
CA LEU A 37 17.36 -7.73 15.01
C LEU A 37 16.72 -8.81 15.90
N GLY A 38 15.68 -9.47 15.40
CA GLY A 38 14.99 -10.53 16.11
C GLY A 38 14.07 -10.09 17.25
N ARG A 39 13.90 -8.78 17.50
CA ARG A 39 12.93 -8.25 18.47
C ARG A 39 11.97 -7.25 17.82
N PRO A 40 10.65 -7.34 18.09
CA PRO A 40 9.70 -6.36 17.59
C PRO A 40 9.99 -4.97 18.17
N ASN A 41 9.64 -3.93 17.41
CA ASN A 41 9.82 -2.56 17.89
C ASN A 41 8.87 -2.27 19.06
N THR A 42 9.43 -1.82 20.19
CA THR A 42 8.68 -1.50 21.40
C THR A 42 8.40 -0.01 21.41
N HIS A 43 7.15 0.39 21.27
CA HIS A 43 6.76 1.81 21.19
C HIS A 43 6.71 2.50 22.58
N CYS A 44 7.62 2.14 23.50
CA CYS A 44 7.69 2.67 24.86
C CYS A 44 6.34 2.74 25.61
N ARG A 45 5.41 1.82 25.31
CA ARG A 45 4.12 1.74 26.00
C ARG A 45 4.21 0.79 27.19
N THR A 46 3.57 1.17 28.29
CA THR A 46 3.34 0.28 29.42
C THR A 46 2.27 -0.73 29.03
N LEU A 47 2.65 -2.00 28.96
CA LEU A 47 1.69 -3.07 28.73
C LEU A 47 1.08 -3.48 30.08
N PRO A 48 -0.22 -3.81 30.13
CA PRO A 48 -0.81 -4.51 31.27
C PRO A 48 -0.08 -5.83 31.61
N SER A 49 -0.38 -6.36 32.80
CA SER A 49 0.24 -7.58 33.34
C SER A 49 0.28 -8.73 32.34
N LYS A 50 1.26 -9.64 32.48
CA LYS A 50 1.44 -10.81 31.60
C LYS A 50 0.21 -11.74 31.56
N SER A 51 -0.66 -11.68 32.57
CA SER A 51 -1.93 -12.42 32.62
C SER A 51 -3.06 -11.79 31.77
N PHE A 52 -2.86 -10.59 31.23
CA PHE A 52 -3.85 -9.91 30.42
C PHE A 52 -3.87 -10.47 28.99
N THR A 53 -5.02 -11.00 28.58
CA THR A 53 -5.27 -11.44 27.20
C THR A 53 -5.83 -10.27 26.39
N TYR A 54 -5.14 -9.88 25.33
CA TYR A 54 -5.65 -8.91 24.36
C TYR A 54 -6.74 -9.54 23.48
N GLY A 55 -7.73 -8.73 23.09
CA GLY A 55 -8.85 -9.16 22.25
C GLY A 55 -10.15 -9.31 23.02
N MET A 56 -11.26 -9.37 22.28
CA MET A 56 -12.59 -9.64 22.86
C MET A 56 -12.77 -11.14 23.08
N LYS A 57 -13.14 -11.53 24.30
CA LYS A 57 -13.47 -12.93 24.60
C LYS A 57 -14.86 -13.24 24.03
N ASN A 58 -14.93 -14.15 23.06
CA ASN A 58 -16.21 -14.73 22.67
C ASN A 58 -16.63 -15.75 23.72
N ILE A 59 -17.58 -15.35 24.56
CA ILE A 59 -18.24 -16.26 25.50
C ILE A 59 -19.28 -17.03 24.67
N VAL A 60 -18.85 -18.16 24.08
CA VAL A 60 -19.79 -19.11 23.51
C VAL A 60 -20.46 -19.80 24.69
N LYS A 61 -21.74 -19.49 24.93
CA LYS A 61 -22.57 -20.28 25.83
C LYS A 61 -22.99 -21.51 25.02
N ASP A 62 -22.42 -22.67 25.30
CA ASP A 62 -22.83 -23.93 24.69
C ASP A 62 -24.21 -24.35 25.22
N GLY A 63 -25.25 -23.69 24.71
CA GLY A 63 -26.65 -24.09 24.86
C GLY A 63 -27.15 -24.60 23.52
N VAL A 64 -27.17 -25.92 23.35
CA VAL A 64 -27.76 -26.57 22.17
C VAL A 64 -29.27 -26.26 22.14
N ALA A 65 -29.74 -25.57 21.10
CA ALA A 65 -31.16 -25.35 20.87
C ALA A 65 -31.82 -26.68 20.48
N GLN A 66 -32.35 -27.40 21.47
CA GLN A 66 -33.23 -28.55 21.27
C GLN A 66 -34.60 -28.03 20.81
N GLY A 67 -35.00 -28.39 19.59
CA GLY A 67 -36.38 -28.27 19.13
C GLY A 67 -36.54 -27.46 17.84
N CYS A 68 -36.36 -28.12 16.69
CA CYS A 68 -36.97 -27.64 15.45
C CYS A 68 -37.43 -28.85 14.61
N LEU A 69 -38.51 -29.49 15.07
CA LEU A 69 -39.45 -30.12 14.15
C LEU A 69 -40.49 -29.05 13.83
N ILE A 70 -40.26 -28.37 12.70
CA ILE A 70 -41.22 -27.73 11.81
C ILE A 70 -42.60 -27.59 12.46
N SER A 71 -42.82 -26.51 13.21
CA SER A 71 -44.16 -26.18 13.65
C SER A 71 -44.94 -25.72 12.43
N SER A 72 -45.81 -26.59 11.93
CA SER A 72 -46.90 -26.25 11.01
C SER A 72 -47.96 -25.45 11.77
N THR A 73 -47.57 -24.29 12.29
CA THR A 73 -48.47 -23.30 12.88
C THR A 73 -48.63 -22.14 11.89
N PRO A 74 -49.87 -21.66 11.63
CA PRO A 74 -50.13 -20.56 10.70
C PRO A 74 -49.37 -19.27 11.05
N MET A 75 -48.86 -19.20 12.29
CA MET A 75 -47.97 -18.15 12.75
C MET A 75 -46.68 -18.03 11.94
N ASN A 76 -46.05 -19.15 11.55
CA ASN A 76 -44.80 -19.08 10.78
C ASN A 76 -45.03 -18.59 9.34
N GLU A 77 -46.16 -18.95 8.74
CA GLU A 77 -46.55 -18.49 7.41
C GLU A 77 -46.88 -16.98 7.40
N ILE A 78 -47.62 -16.50 8.41
CA ILE A 78 -47.91 -15.07 8.59
C ILE A 78 -46.62 -14.28 8.81
N LEU A 79 -45.72 -14.79 9.65
CA LEU A 79 -44.41 -14.16 9.89
C LEU A 79 -43.59 -14.14 8.61
N ALA A 80 -43.46 -15.28 7.92
CA ALA A 80 -42.72 -15.38 6.66
C ALA A 80 -43.26 -14.43 5.59
N HIS A 81 -44.59 -14.35 5.43
CA HIS A 81 -45.21 -13.44 4.47
C HIS A 81 -44.93 -11.97 4.81
N LYS A 82 -45.07 -11.58 6.09
CA LYS A 82 -44.76 -10.21 6.53
C LYS A 82 -43.28 -9.86 6.30
N TYR A 83 -42.37 -10.76 6.64
CA TYR A 83 -40.94 -10.53 6.42
C TYR A 83 -40.59 -10.45 4.94
N GLN A 84 -41.23 -11.26 4.10
CA GLN A 84 -41.07 -11.19 2.64
C GLN A 84 -41.58 -9.86 2.08
N THR A 85 -42.75 -9.38 2.50
CA THR A 85 -43.29 -8.08 2.07
C THR A 85 -42.39 -6.93 2.52
N ASP A 86 -41.97 -6.93 3.78
CA ASP A 86 -41.09 -5.89 4.35
C ASP A 86 -39.73 -5.87 3.62
N TRP A 87 -39.22 -7.04 3.23
CA TRP A 87 -37.97 -7.14 2.49
C TRP A 87 -38.08 -6.62 1.05
N ILE A 88 -39.12 -7.03 0.32
CA ILE A 88 -39.38 -6.55 -1.05
C ILE A 88 -39.57 -5.03 -1.04
N GLU A 89 -40.38 -4.51 -0.11
CA GLU A 89 -40.61 -3.08 0.03
C GLU A 89 -39.31 -2.34 0.40
N GLY A 90 -38.51 -2.91 1.31
CA GLY A 90 -37.19 -2.38 1.65
C GLY A 90 -36.24 -2.29 0.44
N GLN A 91 -36.26 -3.28 -0.46
CA GLN A 91 -35.46 -3.26 -1.70
C GLN A 91 -35.99 -2.22 -2.69
N LEU A 92 -37.30 -2.09 -2.87
CA LEU A 92 -37.89 -1.04 -3.71
C LEU A 92 -37.55 0.36 -3.19
N ARG A 93 -37.63 0.58 -1.87
CA ARG A 93 -37.26 1.85 -1.24
C ARG A 93 -35.79 2.19 -1.46
N LYS A 94 -34.88 1.21 -1.35
CA LYS A 94 -33.44 1.40 -1.61
C LYS A 94 -33.17 1.75 -3.07
N THR A 95 -33.78 1.04 -4.01
CA THR A 95 -33.60 1.31 -5.45
C THR A 95 -34.21 2.65 -5.86
N SER A 96 -35.38 3.02 -5.34
CA SER A 96 -36.01 4.33 -5.59
C SER A 96 -35.16 5.50 -5.06
N LYS A 97 -34.61 5.39 -3.83
CA LYS A 97 -33.68 6.40 -3.28
C LYS A 97 -32.42 6.52 -4.13
N ALA A 98 -31.81 5.41 -4.51
CA ALA A 98 -30.63 5.43 -5.37
C ALA A 98 -30.91 6.06 -6.76
N GLN A 99 -32.12 5.88 -7.31
CA GLN A 99 -32.53 6.52 -8.57
C GLN A 99 -32.76 8.04 -8.40
N GLN A 100 -33.31 8.48 -7.26
CA GLN A 100 -33.46 9.91 -6.93
C GLN A 100 -32.09 10.57 -6.72
N ASP A 101 -31.18 9.92 -6.00
CA ASP A 101 -29.82 10.42 -5.76
C ASP A 101 -29.01 10.52 -7.06
N LYS A 102 -29.16 9.56 -7.99
CA LYS A 102 -28.56 9.63 -9.33
C LYS A 102 -29.08 10.80 -10.15
N LYS A 103 -30.38 11.15 -10.04
CA LYS A 103 -30.95 12.33 -10.73
C LYS A 103 -30.43 13.64 -10.12
N HIS A 104 -30.24 13.70 -8.80
CA HIS A 104 -29.63 14.87 -8.15
C HIS A 104 -28.12 14.99 -8.42
N SER A 105 -27.41 13.86 -8.61
CA SER A 105 -25.98 13.84 -8.96
C SER A 105 -25.67 14.28 -10.40
N GLN A 106 -26.67 14.41 -11.28
CA GLN A 106 -26.48 14.92 -12.66
C GLN A 106 -26.43 16.44 -12.74
N PHE A 107 -26.76 17.16 -11.66
CA PHE A 107 -26.58 18.60 -11.58
C PHE A 107 -25.20 18.94 -11.01
N ALA A 108 -24.31 19.35 -11.91
CA ALA A 108 -22.93 19.78 -11.70
C ALA A 108 -21.91 18.64 -11.45
N ALA A 109 -21.05 18.43 -12.44
CA ALA A 109 -19.75 17.84 -12.18
C ALA A 109 -19.10 18.63 -11.02
N PRO A 110 -18.61 17.96 -9.96
CA PRO A 110 -18.02 18.66 -8.83
C PRO A 110 -16.88 19.54 -9.36
N ALA A 111 -16.94 20.84 -9.06
CA ALA A 111 -15.90 21.78 -9.47
C ALA A 111 -14.53 21.21 -9.03
N GLU A 112 -13.59 21.10 -9.97
CA GLU A 112 -12.30 20.50 -9.65
C GLU A 112 -11.63 21.28 -8.53
N THR A 113 -11.45 20.61 -7.38
CA THR A 113 -10.68 21.19 -6.27
C THR A 113 -9.20 21.14 -6.67
N LYS A 114 -8.39 22.10 -6.19
CA LYS A 114 -6.93 22.14 -6.38
C LYS A 114 -6.23 20.78 -6.14
N THR A 115 -6.76 19.96 -5.23
CA THR A 115 -6.27 18.61 -4.94
C THR A 115 -6.59 17.57 -6.03
N SER A 116 -7.72 17.69 -6.72
CA SER A 116 -8.07 16.88 -7.90
C SER A 116 -7.17 17.22 -9.07
N LEU A 117 -6.95 18.52 -9.30
CA LEU A 117 -6.00 19.02 -10.28
C LEU A 117 -4.59 18.45 -10.02
N LEU A 118 -4.08 18.56 -8.79
CA LEU A 118 -2.78 18.00 -8.40
C LEU A 118 -2.69 16.47 -8.53
N ARG A 119 -3.81 15.74 -8.37
CA ARG A 119 -3.87 14.29 -8.58
C ARG A 119 -3.84 13.92 -10.06
N SER A 120 -4.43 14.74 -10.92
CA SER A 120 -4.47 14.53 -12.37
C SER A 120 -3.16 14.92 -13.06
N THR A 121 -2.40 15.88 -12.50
CA THR A 121 -1.09 16.24 -13.01
C THR A 121 -0.10 15.12 -12.75
N LYS A 122 0.21 14.32 -13.77
CA LYS A 122 1.40 13.46 -13.74
C LYS A 122 2.61 14.41 -13.65
N PRO A 123 3.51 14.28 -12.66
CA PRO A 123 4.75 15.02 -12.71
C PRO A 123 5.41 14.62 -14.03
N THR A 124 5.51 15.57 -14.96
CA THR A 124 6.34 15.39 -16.14
C THR A 124 7.69 14.97 -15.59
N SER A 125 8.15 13.76 -15.90
CA SER A 125 9.49 13.36 -15.51
C SER A 125 10.39 14.43 -16.10
N LYS A 126 10.90 15.35 -15.26
CA LYS A 126 11.95 16.26 -15.69
C LYS A 126 12.96 15.33 -16.32
N ALA A 127 13.21 15.47 -17.62
CA ALA A 127 14.15 14.62 -18.32
C ALA A 127 15.36 14.52 -17.41
N GLU A 128 15.64 13.33 -16.90
CA GLU A 128 16.63 13.14 -15.84
C GLU A 128 17.94 13.67 -16.41
N SER A 129 18.23 14.93 -16.10
CA SER A 129 19.47 15.56 -16.47
C SER A 129 20.44 15.08 -15.44
N PHE A 130 20.81 13.79 -15.54
CA PHE A 130 22.07 13.28 -15.03
C PHE A 130 23.10 14.36 -15.36
N TRP A 131 23.80 14.88 -14.36
CA TRP A 131 24.79 15.93 -14.55
C TRP A 131 25.70 15.55 -15.74
N LYS A 132 25.48 16.20 -16.90
CA LYS A 132 26.28 15.98 -18.09
C LYS A 132 27.37 17.03 -18.06
N LEU A 133 28.62 16.60 -17.96
CA LEU A 133 29.76 17.49 -18.13
C LEU A 133 29.63 18.16 -19.51
N PRO A 134 29.70 19.51 -19.60
CA PRO A 134 29.52 20.24 -20.87
C PRO A 134 30.45 19.76 -21.98
N GLN A 135 31.68 19.35 -21.63
CA GLN A 135 32.63 18.81 -22.60
C GLN A 135 32.16 17.50 -23.25
N PHE A 136 31.43 16.65 -22.54
CA PHE A 136 30.92 15.38 -23.07
C PHE A 136 29.58 15.53 -23.78
N ALA A 137 28.86 16.64 -23.60
CA ALA A 137 27.64 16.91 -24.37
C ALA A 137 27.94 17.16 -25.86
N THR A 138 29.04 17.87 -26.15
CA THR A 138 29.39 18.28 -27.51
C THR A 138 30.53 17.46 -28.12
N LYS A 139 31.36 16.80 -27.31
CA LYS A 139 32.55 16.06 -27.80
C LYS A 139 32.45 14.54 -27.69
N ALA A 140 31.38 13.99 -27.10
CA ALA A 140 31.17 12.53 -27.06
C ALA A 140 30.59 11.99 -28.37
N HIS A 141 31.12 12.41 -29.51
CA HIS A 141 30.87 11.73 -30.75
C HIS A 141 31.79 10.50 -30.78
N GLY A 142 31.22 9.33 -31.08
CA GLY A 142 32.03 8.14 -31.29
C GLY A 142 33.03 8.42 -32.42
N GLY A 143 34.31 8.51 -32.08
CA GLY A 143 35.38 8.87 -33.04
C GLY A 143 35.61 7.82 -34.12
N ILE A 144 34.93 6.67 -34.03
CA ILE A 144 35.02 5.57 -34.97
C ILE A 144 33.60 5.23 -35.41
N ASN A 145 33.29 5.49 -36.68
CA ASN A 145 32.12 4.91 -37.32
C ASN A 145 32.51 3.51 -37.81
N THR A 146 32.08 2.48 -37.09
CA THR A 146 32.38 1.08 -37.45
C THR A 146 31.52 0.58 -38.62
N PHE A 147 30.49 1.34 -39.03
CA PHE A 147 29.65 0.98 -40.16
C PHE A 147 30.28 1.41 -41.49
N ARG A 148 30.11 0.55 -42.50
CA ARG A 148 30.62 0.80 -43.85
C ARG A 148 29.83 1.91 -44.59
N ASP A 149 28.57 2.14 -44.22
CA ASP A 149 27.67 3.15 -44.81
C ASP A 149 26.59 3.56 -43.80
N GLU A 150 26.04 4.78 -43.91
CA GLU A 150 25.03 5.36 -43.02
C GLU A 150 23.71 4.56 -43.06
N ARG A 151 23.41 3.96 -44.20
CA ARG A 151 22.25 3.06 -44.37
C ARG A 151 22.31 1.87 -43.40
N HIS A 152 23.50 1.27 -43.28
CA HIS A 152 23.74 0.13 -42.40
C HIS A 152 23.71 0.54 -40.93
N GLN A 153 24.20 1.74 -40.61
CA GLN A 153 24.08 2.31 -39.26
C GLN A 153 22.61 2.46 -38.84
N LYS A 154 21.77 3.06 -39.71
CA LYS A 154 20.33 3.25 -39.43
C LYS A 154 19.62 1.91 -39.27
N MET A 155 19.93 0.93 -40.13
CA MET A 155 19.35 -0.41 -40.03
C MET A 155 19.76 -1.11 -38.73
N ALA A 156 21.05 -1.10 -38.38
CA ALA A 156 21.55 -1.69 -37.14
C ALA A 156 20.92 -1.02 -35.91
N TYR A 157 20.78 0.31 -35.91
CA TYR A 157 20.11 1.04 -34.83
C TYR A 157 18.63 0.66 -34.70
N LYS A 158 17.92 0.51 -35.82
CA LYS A 158 16.51 0.07 -35.84
C LYS A 158 16.36 -1.32 -35.23
N VAL A 159 17.22 -2.27 -35.62
CA VAL A 159 17.24 -3.63 -35.07
C VAL A 159 17.53 -3.60 -33.58
N TYR A 160 18.58 -2.89 -33.16
CA TYR A 160 18.93 -2.72 -31.75
C TYR A 160 17.75 -2.17 -30.91
N CYS A 161 17.07 -1.12 -31.38
CA CYS A 161 15.92 -0.57 -30.67
C CYS A 161 14.75 -1.55 -30.56
N SER A 162 14.49 -2.36 -31.59
CA SER A 162 13.45 -3.40 -31.55
C SER A 162 13.81 -4.55 -30.60
N GLU A 163 15.09 -4.80 -30.40
CA GLU A 163 15.61 -5.89 -29.59
C GLU A 163 15.78 -5.52 -28.11
N LYS A 164 16.01 -4.23 -27.82
CA LYS A 164 16.21 -3.66 -26.48
C LYS A 164 15.18 -4.10 -25.42
N PRO A 165 13.86 -4.23 -25.71
CA PRO A 165 12.87 -4.71 -24.74
C PRO A 165 13.02 -6.19 -24.35
N ALA A 166 13.73 -7.00 -25.13
CA ALA A 166 13.94 -8.42 -24.87
C ALA A 166 15.13 -8.69 -23.92
N ARG A 167 15.91 -7.65 -23.57
CA ARG A 167 17.13 -7.74 -22.76
C ARG A 167 16.89 -7.27 -21.33
N PHE A 168 17.51 -7.94 -20.35
CA PHE A 168 17.47 -7.53 -18.95
C PHE A 168 18.47 -6.40 -18.66
N GLY A 169 18.18 -5.54 -17.68
CA GLY A 169 19.05 -4.45 -17.23
C GLY A 169 18.47 -3.06 -17.49
N MET A 170 18.83 -2.09 -16.64
CA MET A 170 18.26 -0.73 -16.63
C MET A 170 18.39 0.02 -17.97
N HIS A 171 19.39 -0.33 -18.77
CA HIS A 171 19.64 0.27 -20.09
C HIS A 171 19.23 -0.63 -21.26
N GLY A 172 18.58 -1.77 -21.01
CA GLY A 172 18.25 -2.77 -22.06
C GLY A 172 19.50 -3.37 -22.72
N GLN A 173 20.62 -3.37 -22.00
CA GLN A 173 21.88 -3.99 -22.38
C GLN A 173 22.12 -5.13 -21.41
N GLY A 174 22.02 -6.38 -21.89
CA GLY A 174 22.12 -7.56 -21.05
C GLY A 174 21.69 -8.84 -21.77
N ILE A 175 21.61 -9.93 -21.00
CA ILE A 175 21.29 -11.28 -21.48
C ILE A 175 19.83 -11.33 -21.96
N TYR A 176 19.57 -12.08 -23.04
CA TYR A 176 18.21 -12.35 -23.52
C TYR A 176 17.40 -13.13 -22.48
N ARG A 177 16.07 -13.04 -22.53
CA ARG A 177 15.21 -14.02 -21.83
C ARG A 177 15.46 -15.42 -22.40
N THR A 178 16.39 -16.16 -21.83
CA THR A 178 16.43 -17.62 -21.93
C THR A 178 15.94 -18.17 -20.61
N GLY A 179 14.65 -18.46 -20.53
CA GLY A 179 14.02 -19.08 -19.36
C GLY A 179 12.53 -19.21 -19.58
N ALA A 180 12.07 -20.45 -19.76
CA ALA A 180 10.67 -20.80 -19.91
C ALA A 180 9.83 -20.28 -18.74
N ILE A 181 8.63 -19.81 -19.06
CA ILE A 181 7.57 -19.61 -18.07
C ILE A 181 7.13 -21.01 -17.61
N VAL A 182 7.39 -21.34 -16.35
CA VAL A 182 6.72 -22.40 -15.59
C VAL A 182 6.20 -21.77 -14.31
#